data_AF-A0A0N9U7J4-F1
#
_entry.id   AF-A0A0N9U7J4-F1
#
_cell.length_a   1.000
_cell.length_b   1.000
_cell.length_c   1.000
_cell.angle_alpha   90.00
_cell.angle_beta   90.00
_cell.angle_gamma   90.00
#
_symmetry.space_group_name_H-M   'P 1'
#
loop_
_entity.id
_entity.type
_entity.pdbx_description
1 polymer ?
#
loop_
_entity_poly.entity_id
_entity_poly.type
_entity_poly.pdbx_seq_one_letter_code
_entity_poly.pdbx_strand_id
1 'polypeptide(L)'
;MVSPDKSAGKQLHEGLASLLAATVSNSGKTRIEIARQTSIHKDALRRILTGERAASLAEASHILNACGVDPKLSLALFILTDADQAIQWIDTEVGDFLGAFFTGLPVALTCELGSRLQEVRPRWAKGTAQRLARLLSDHIDDLERRDALYIENVNGSVDD
;
A
#
# COMPACT_ATOMS: atom_id res chain seq x y z
N MET A 1 11.57 -25.23 -24.46
CA MET A 1 10.83 -25.21 -23.18
C MET A 1 11.62 -24.34 -22.21
N VAL A 2 11.19 -23.09 -22.02
CA VAL A 2 11.78 -22.19 -21.02
C VAL A 2 11.24 -22.67 -19.67
N SER A 3 12.11 -23.18 -18.79
CA SER A 3 11.71 -23.44 -17.40
C SER A 3 11.15 -22.15 -16.83
N PRO A 4 9.94 -22.16 -16.23
CA PRO A 4 9.41 -20.96 -15.60
C PRO A 4 10.41 -20.48 -14.55
N ASP A 5 10.58 -19.17 -14.51
CA ASP A 5 11.67 -18.45 -13.86
C ASP A 5 11.68 -18.71 -12.34
N LYS A 6 12.44 -19.73 -11.91
CA LYS A 6 12.66 -20.05 -10.50
C LYS A 6 13.28 -18.88 -9.73
N SER A 7 13.91 -17.92 -10.43
CA SER A 7 14.46 -16.71 -9.83
C SER A 7 13.37 -15.74 -9.40
N ALA A 8 12.35 -15.51 -10.25
CA ALA A 8 11.26 -14.60 -9.95
C ALA A 8 10.43 -15.05 -8.74
N GLY A 9 10.10 -16.35 -8.66
CA GLY A 9 9.40 -16.91 -7.50
C GLY A 9 10.20 -16.83 -6.19
N LYS A 10 11.53 -16.98 -6.29
CA LYS A 10 12.44 -16.83 -5.14
C LYS A 10 12.52 -15.37 -4.68
N GLN A 11 12.63 -14.42 -5.60
CA GLN A 11 12.63 -12.99 -5.30
C GLN A 11 11.33 -12.53 -4.64
N LEU A 12 10.18 -12.99 -5.12
CA LEU A 12 8.88 -12.72 -4.49
C LEU A 12 8.80 -13.27 -3.06
N HIS A 13 9.30 -14.50 -2.85
CA HIS A 13 9.34 -15.11 -1.53
C HIS A 13 10.25 -14.34 -0.55
N GLU A 14 11.45 -13.96 -0.99
CA GLU A 14 12.38 -13.16 -0.21
C GLU A 14 11.81 -11.76 0.09
N GLY A 15 11.20 -11.11 -0.91
CA GLY A 15 10.56 -9.81 -0.75
C GLY A 15 9.39 -9.85 0.23
N LEU A 16 8.54 -10.88 0.17
CA LEU A 16 7.44 -11.05 1.12
C LEU A 16 7.96 -11.30 2.54
N ALA A 17 9.02 -12.10 2.71
CA ALA A 17 9.64 -12.31 4.01
C ALA A 17 10.19 -10.99 4.59
N SER A 18 10.88 -10.19 3.77
CA SER A 18 11.39 -8.86 4.15
C SER A 18 10.26 -7.91 4.56
N LEU A 19 9.17 -7.87 3.79
CA LEU A 19 7.97 -7.10 4.13
C LEU A 19 7.43 -7.50 5.50
N LEU A 20 7.15 -8.79 5.71
CA LEU A 20 6.58 -9.29 6.96
C LEU A 20 7.53 -9.03 8.14
N ALA A 21 8.83 -9.20 7.96
CA ALA A 21 9.83 -8.94 8.99
C ALA A 21 9.89 -7.46 9.38
N ALA A 22 9.85 -6.56 8.39
CA ALA A 22 9.82 -5.11 8.61
C ALA A 22 8.53 -4.69 9.33
N THR A 23 7.36 -5.16 8.88
CA THR A 23 6.08 -4.83 9.54
C THR A 23 6.03 -5.34 10.98
N VAL A 24 6.50 -6.57 11.24
CA VAL A 24 6.61 -7.09 12.62
C VAL A 24 7.51 -6.22 13.47
N SER A 25 8.65 -5.78 12.92
CA SER A 25 9.61 -4.94 13.66
C SER A 25 9.04 -3.54 13.95
N ASN A 26 8.28 -2.96 13.03
CA ASN A 26 7.68 -1.64 13.19
C ASN A 26 6.41 -1.65 14.07
N SER A 27 5.74 -2.80 14.21
CA SER A 27 4.48 -2.90 14.98
C SER A 27 4.63 -2.70 16.50
N GLY A 28 5.86 -2.68 17.03
CA GLY A 28 6.14 -2.63 18.47
C GLY A 28 5.75 -3.90 19.25
N LYS A 29 5.19 -4.92 18.59
CA LYS A 29 4.75 -6.18 19.21
C LYS A 29 5.87 -7.23 19.22
N THR A 30 5.90 -8.05 20.25
CA THR A 30 6.83 -9.17 20.33
C THR A 30 6.40 -10.29 19.37
N ARG A 31 7.38 -11.08 18.87
CA ARG A 31 7.10 -12.27 18.05
C ARG A 31 6.20 -13.29 18.77
N ILE A 32 6.22 -13.32 20.11
CA ILE A 32 5.36 -14.20 20.91
C ILE A 32 3.91 -13.72 20.84
N GLU A 33 3.66 -12.42 20.94
CA GLU A 33 2.32 -11.85 20.80
C GLU A 33 1.76 -12.06 19.40
N ILE A 34 2.56 -11.83 18.37
CA ILE A 34 2.16 -12.09 16.97
C ILE A 34 1.86 -13.57 16.75
N ALA A 35 2.71 -14.49 17.23
CA ALA A 35 2.46 -15.93 17.13
C ALA A 35 1.13 -16.33 17.82
N ARG A 36 0.85 -15.75 19.00
CA ARG A 36 -0.40 -15.99 19.74
C ARG A 36 -1.63 -15.50 18.97
N GLN A 37 -1.55 -14.34 18.32
CA GLN A 37 -2.67 -13.75 17.57
C GLN A 37 -2.93 -14.45 16.23
N THR A 38 -1.90 -15.03 15.62
CA THR A 38 -1.97 -15.64 14.28
C THR A 38 -2.22 -17.15 14.30
N SER A 39 -2.17 -17.80 15.47
CA SER A 39 -2.14 -19.26 15.62
C SER A 39 -0.98 -19.94 14.89
N ILE A 40 0.10 -19.19 14.59
CA ILE A 40 1.31 -19.71 13.95
C ILE A 40 2.31 -20.10 15.04
N HIS A 41 2.84 -21.32 14.97
CA HIS A 41 3.90 -21.75 15.88
C HIS A 41 5.12 -20.82 15.83
N LYS A 42 5.73 -20.52 16.98
CA LYS A 42 6.86 -19.57 17.09
C LYS A 42 8.02 -19.88 16.13
N ASP A 43 8.40 -21.15 15.97
CA ASP A 43 9.45 -21.52 15.01
C ASP A 43 9.01 -21.34 13.55
N ALA A 44 7.77 -21.70 13.23
CA ALA A 44 7.21 -21.49 11.90
C ALA A 44 7.14 -19.99 11.55
N LEU A 45 6.77 -19.13 12.50
CA LEU A 45 6.80 -17.68 12.35
C LEU A 45 8.23 -17.18 12.15
N ARG A 46 9.19 -17.62 12.97
CA ARG A 46 10.62 -17.27 12.80
C ARG A 46 11.10 -17.60 11.39
N ARG A 47 10.82 -18.81 10.90
CA ARG A 47 11.24 -19.26 9.56
C ARG A 47 10.56 -18.52 8.41
N ILE A 48 9.32 -18.05 8.60
CA ILE A 48 8.67 -17.15 7.64
C ILE A 48 9.44 -15.83 7.58
N LEU A 49 9.67 -15.21 8.74
CA LEU A 49 10.29 -13.89 8.82
C LEU A 49 11.77 -13.88 8.38
N THR A 50 12.46 -15.02 8.43
CA THR A 50 13.83 -15.16 7.91
C THR A 50 13.89 -15.59 6.44
N GLY A 51 12.74 -15.85 5.80
CA GLY A 51 12.70 -16.38 4.44
C GLY A 51 13.13 -17.85 4.32
N GLU A 52 13.37 -18.56 5.44
CA GLU A 52 13.65 -20.00 5.45
C GLU A 52 12.42 -20.85 5.07
N ARG A 53 11.22 -20.29 5.14
CA ARG A 53 9.95 -20.93 4.75
C ARG A 53 9.02 -19.93 4.08
N ALA A 54 8.42 -20.32 2.96
CA ALA A 54 7.36 -19.54 2.33
C ALA A 54 6.12 -19.43 3.24
N ALA A 55 5.62 -18.21 3.37
CA ALA A 55 4.32 -17.94 3.97
C ALA A 55 3.22 -18.25 2.95
N SER A 56 2.15 -18.88 3.39
CA SER A 56 0.90 -18.85 2.64
C SER A 56 0.29 -17.45 2.67
N LEU A 57 -0.61 -17.16 1.73
CA LEU A 57 -1.36 -15.90 1.72
C LEU A 57 -2.10 -15.68 3.06
N ALA A 58 -2.72 -16.72 3.61
CA ALA A 58 -3.42 -16.65 4.89
C ALA A 58 -2.47 -16.31 6.06
N GLU A 59 -1.29 -16.93 6.11
CA GLU A 59 -0.28 -16.62 7.13
C GLU A 59 0.23 -15.19 6.99
N ALA A 60 0.54 -14.75 5.77
CA ALA A 60 0.95 -13.36 5.52
C ALA A 60 -0.14 -12.38 5.96
N SER A 61 -1.39 -12.64 5.60
CA SER A 61 -2.52 -11.78 6.00
C SER A 61 -2.73 -11.74 7.52
N HIS A 62 -2.63 -12.89 8.20
CA HIS A 62 -2.74 -12.94 9.65
C HIS A 62 -1.59 -12.18 10.33
N ILE A 63 -0.35 -12.32 9.86
CA ILE A 63 0.81 -11.60 10.40
C ILE A 63 0.62 -10.09 10.23
N LEU A 64 0.27 -9.61 9.03
CA LEU A 64 0.00 -8.19 8.76
C LEU A 64 -1.11 -7.64 9.65
N ASN A 65 -2.23 -8.36 9.76
CA ASN A 65 -3.34 -7.96 10.62
C ASN A 65 -2.94 -7.93 12.11
N ALA A 66 -2.14 -8.91 12.55
CA ALA A 66 -1.61 -8.94 13.91
C ALA A 66 -0.65 -7.77 14.18
N CYS A 67 0.02 -7.23 13.15
CA CYS A 67 0.82 -6.02 13.24
C CYS A 67 -0.02 -4.73 13.27
N GLY A 68 -1.31 -4.78 12.94
CA GLY A 68 -2.21 -3.63 12.94
C GLY A 68 -2.32 -2.90 11.60
N VAL A 69 -1.76 -3.46 10.53
CA VAL A 69 -1.82 -2.88 9.17
C VAL A 69 -2.87 -3.59 8.33
N ASP A 70 -3.47 -2.91 7.34
CA ASP A 70 -4.41 -3.53 6.42
C ASP A 70 -3.70 -4.57 5.53
N PRO A 71 -4.00 -5.88 5.67
CA PRO A 71 -3.33 -6.91 4.91
C PRO A 71 -3.50 -6.78 3.40
N LYS A 72 -4.68 -6.34 2.94
CA LYS A 72 -4.98 -6.24 1.51
C LYS A 72 -4.16 -5.13 0.89
N LEU A 73 -4.11 -3.97 1.54
CA LEU A 73 -3.31 -2.85 1.07
C LEU A 73 -1.82 -3.19 1.07
N SER A 74 -1.28 -3.74 2.17
CA SER A 74 0.14 -4.10 2.25
C SER A 74 0.56 -5.08 1.15
N LEU A 75 -0.26 -6.11 0.88
CA LEU A 75 0.01 -7.07 -0.17
C LEU A 75 -0.16 -6.47 -1.57
N ALA A 76 -1.15 -5.60 -1.78
CA ALA A 76 -1.35 -4.92 -3.06
C ALA A 76 -0.16 -4.01 -3.39
N LEU A 77 0.31 -3.20 -2.43
CA LEU A 77 1.50 -2.37 -2.60
C LEU A 77 2.71 -3.23 -2.96
N PHE A 78 2.97 -4.28 -2.19
CA PHE A 78 4.08 -5.20 -2.45
C PHE A 78 4.04 -5.83 -3.85
N ILE A 79 2.86 -6.28 -4.30
CA ILE A 79 2.71 -6.93 -5.61
C ILE A 79 2.87 -5.93 -6.76
N LEU A 80 2.42 -4.69 -6.58
CA LEU A 80 2.44 -3.66 -7.62
C LEU A 80 3.77 -2.91 -7.71
N THR A 81 4.54 -2.87 -6.61
CA THR A 81 5.85 -2.22 -6.54
C THR A 81 6.92 -3.26 -6.20
N ASP A 82 7.42 -3.23 -4.97
CA ASP A 82 8.40 -4.14 -4.38
C ASP A 82 8.31 -4.05 -2.84
N ALA A 83 9.12 -4.85 -2.15
CA ALA A 83 9.13 -4.88 -0.69
C ALA A 83 9.56 -3.54 -0.08
N ASP A 84 10.58 -2.88 -0.64
CA ASP A 84 11.14 -1.65 -0.07
C ASP A 84 10.13 -0.51 -0.14
N GLN A 85 9.49 -0.34 -1.29
CA GLN A 85 8.48 0.69 -1.49
C GLN A 85 7.21 0.41 -0.68
N ALA A 86 6.79 -0.86 -0.58
CA ALA A 86 5.66 -1.23 0.26
C ALA A 86 5.93 -0.93 1.74
N ILE A 87 7.12 -1.28 2.25
CA ILE A 87 7.52 -0.98 3.64
C ILE A 87 7.50 0.52 3.90
N GLN A 88 7.94 1.34 2.95
CA GLN A 88 7.97 2.80 3.09
C GLN A 88 6.56 3.42 3.23
N TRP A 89 5.55 2.84 2.58
CA TRP A 89 4.21 3.43 2.52
C TRP A 89 3.20 2.78 3.47
N ILE A 90 3.47 1.57 3.95
CA ILE A 90 2.60 0.92 4.94
C ILE A 90 2.56 1.75 6.22
N ASP A 91 1.35 1.89 6.78
CA ASP A 91 1.11 2.62 8.04
C ASP A 91 1.47 4.12 7.92
N THR A 92 1.27 4.71 6.74
CA THR A 92 1.44 6.14 6.46
C THR A 92 0.20 6.71 5.79
N GLU A 93 -0.01 8.02 5.88
CA GLU A 93 -1.10 8.73 5.19
C GLU A 93 -1.06 8.52 3.67
N VAL A 94 0.13 8.38 3.09
CA VAL A 94 0.30 8.05 1.66
C VAL A 94 -0.24 6.64 1.36
N GLY A 95 0.03 5.67 2.24
CA GLY A 95 -0.53 4.32 2.14
C GLY A 95 -2.06 4.34 2.20
N ASP A 96 -2.63 5.03 3.19
CA ASP A 96 -4.08 5.16 3.37
C ASP A 96 -4.74 5.83 2.16
N PHE A 97 -4.14 6.92 1.65
CA PHE A 97 -4.55 7.58 0.42
C PHE A 97 -4.54 6.60 -0.75
N LEU A 98 -3.44 5.86 -0.96
CA LEU A 98 -3.33 4.90 -2.06
C LEU A 98 -4.38 3.78 -1.94
N GLY A 99 -4.66 3.29 -0.72
CA GLY A 99 -5.71 2.30 -0.48
C GLY A 99 -7.11 2.80 -0.85
N ALA A 100 -7.47 4.00 -0.40
CA ALA A 100 -8.72 4.65 -0.78
C ALA A 100 -8.77 4.92 -2.29
N PHE A 101 -7.67 5.37 -2.88
CA PHE A 101 -7.56 5.68 -4.29
C PHE A 101 -7.70 4.44 -5.17
N PHE A 102 -7.04 3.33 -4.85
CA PHE A 102 -7.12 2.09 -5.63
C PHE A 102 -8.51 1.44 -5.58
N THR A 103 -9.25 1.62 -4.49
CA THR A 103 -10.63 1.12 -4.38
C THR A 103 -11.64 2.06 -5.03
N GLY A 104 -11.43 3.38 -4.96
CA GLY A 104 -12.32 4.39 -5.55
C GLY A 104 -12.14 4.58 -7.06
N LEU A 105 -10.91 4.57 -7.57
CA LEU A 105 -10.62 4.90 -8.98
C LEU A 105 -11.36 4.01 -9.99
N PRO A 106 -11.43 2.68 -9.85
CA PRO A 106 -12.17 1.84 -10.78
C PRO A 106 -13.66 2.18 -10.86
N VAL A 107 -14.27 2.54 -9.73
CA VAL A 107 -15.67 2.96 -9.65
C VAL A 107 -15.85 4.31 -10.34
N ALA A 108 -14.99 5.28 -10.03
CA ALA A 108 -15.01 6.60 -10.67
C ALA A 108 -14.83 6.52 -12.19
N LEU A 109 -13.88 5.70 -12.67
CA LEU A 109 -13.68 5.47 -14.11
C LEU A 109 -14.92 4.88 -14.78
N THR A 110 -15.63 3.96 -14.11
CA THR A 110 -16.86 3.36 -14.65
C THR A 110 -17.96 4.40 -14.77
N CYS A 111 -18.13 5.25 -13.76
CA CYS A 111 -19.13 6.32 -13.75
C CYS A 111 -18.84 7.39 -14.84
N GLU A 112 -17.59 7.83 -14.95
CA GLU A 112 -17.21 8.94 -15.84
C GLU A 112 -17.07 8.53 -17.31
N LEU A 113 -16.56 7.33 -17.58
CA LEU A 113 -16.32 6.87 -18.94
C LEU A 113 -17.52 6.12 -19.52
N GLY A 114 -18.33 5.46 -18.68
CA GLY A 114 -19.45 4.65 -19.12
C GLY A 114 -19.02 3.60 -20.15
N SER A 115 -19.69 3.60 -21.31
CA SER A 115 -19.37 2.68 -22.42
C SER A 115 -17.95 2.86 -22.98
N ARG A 116 -17.36 4.07 -22.87
CA ARG A 116 -15.99 4.35 -23.35
C ARG A 116 -14.90 3.67 -22.52
N LEU A 117 -15.23 3.07 -21.37
CA LEU A 117 -14.27 2.29 -20.60
C LEU A 117 -13.61 1.18 -21.43
N GLN A 118 -14.36 0.59 -22.38
CA GLN A 118 -13.87 -0.45 -23.30
C GLN A 118 -12.84 0.08 -24.33
N GLU A 119 -12.72 1.40 -24.48
CA GLU A 119 -11.78 2.03 -25.40
C GLU A 119 -10.41 2.30 -24.75
N VAL A 120 -10.30 2.21 -23.42
CA VAL A 120 -9.05 2.45 -22.68
C VAL A 120 -7.98 1.46 -23.13
N ARG A 121 -6.79 1.97 -23.48
CA ARG A 121 -5.67 1.17 -23.99
C ARG A 121 -4.56 1.04 -22.95
N PRO A 122 -4.00 -0.17 -22.71
CA PRO A 122 -2.91 -0.38 -21.74
C PRO A 122 -1.70 0.55 -21.93
N ARG A 123 -1.35 0.86 -23.20
CA ARG A 123 -0.24 1.78 -23.54
C ARG A 123 -0.40 3.20 -22.97
N TRP A 124 -1.60 3.61 -22.57
CA TRP A 124 -1.84 4.93 -21.98
C TRP A 124 -1.56 4.98 -20.48
N ALA A 125 -1.48 3.84 -19.79
CA ALA A 125 -1.45 3.76 -18.33
C ALA A 125 -0.37 4.65 -17.71
N LYS A 126 0.87 4.58 -18.20
CA LYS A 126 1.99 5.40 -17.70
C LYS A 126 1.74 6.90 -17.89
N GLY A 127 1.26 7.30 -19.06
CA GLY A 127 0.97 8.71 -19.36
C GLY A 127 -0.21 9.24 -18.56
N THR A 128 -1.24 8.42 -18.35
CA THR A 128 -2.38 8.77 -17.49
C THR A 128 -1.98 8.89 -16.04
N ALA A 129 -1.14 7.98 -15.51
CA ALA A 129 -0.61 8.07 -14.15
C ALA A 129 0.17 9.37 -13.93
N GLN A 130 1.01 9.78 -14.88
CA GLN A 130 1.71 11.07 -14.79
C GLN A 130 0.77 12.28 -14.82
N ARG A 131 -0.34 12.20 -15.58
CA ARG A 131 -1.36 13.26 -15.58
C ARG A 131 -2.10 13.32 -14.26
N LEU A 132 -2.48 12.18 -13.69
CA LEU A 132 -3.12 12.09 -12.38
C LEU A 132 -2.20 12.63 -11.28
N ALA A 133 -0.91 12.32 -11.33
CA ALA A 133 0.07 12.86 -10.38
C ALA A 133 0.17 14.40 -10.46
N ARG A 134 0.21 14.97 -11.67
CA ARG A 134 0.18 16.43 -11.84
C ARG A 134 -1.12 17.04 -11.32
N LEU A 135 -2.27 16.44 -11.66
CA LEU A 135 -3.57 16.90 -11.18
C LEU A 135 -3.65 16.89 -9.65
N LEU A 136 -3.09 15.86 -9.00
CA LEU A 136 -3.01 15.78 -7.55
C LEU A 136 -2.11 16.89 -6.97
N SER A 137 -0.95 17.14 -7.58
CA SER A 137 -0.07 18.26 -7.19
C SER A 137 -0.79 19.60 -7.28
N ASP A 138 -1.42 19.89 -8.42
CA ASP A 138 -2.16 21.14 -8.63
C ASP A 138 -3.31 21.28 -7.62
N HIS A 139 -3.94 20.16 -7.23
CA HIS A 139 -5.01 20.15 -6.25
C HIS A 139 -4.50 20.44 -4.83
N ILE A 140 -3.35 19.88 -4.44
CA ILE A 140 -2.71 20.16 -3.15
C ILE A 140 -2.37 21.65 -3.07
N ASP A 141 -1.73 22.22 -4.10
CA ASP A 141 -1.40 23.65 -4.15
C ASP A 141 -2.65 24.54 -4.03
N ASP A 142 -3.78 24.13 -4.61
CA ASP A 142 -5.04 24.86 -4.51
C ASP A 142 -5.66 24.77 -3.10
N LEU A 143 -5.61 23.60 -2.47
CA LEU A 143 -6.08 23.40 -1.10
C LEU A 143 -5.26 24.24 -0.11
N GLU A 144 -3.93 24.19 -0.21
CA GLU A 144 -3.04 24.97 0.64
C GLU A 144 -3.27 26.49 0.50
N ARG A 145 -3.50 26.96 -0.74
CA ARG A 145 -3.84 28.38 -0.98
C ARG A 145 -5.17 28.77 -0.35
N ARG A 146 -6.19 27.91 -0.44
CA ARG A 146 -7.51 28.17 0.17
C ARG A 146 -7.40 28.19 1.68
N ASP A 147 -6.67 27.26 2.28
CA ASP A 147 -6.45 27.20 3.72
C ASP A 147 -5.77 28.46 4.24
N ALA A 148 -4.77 28.99 3.52
CA ALA A 148 -4.13 30.25 3.86
C ALA A 148 -5.12 31.43 3.87
N LEU A 149 -5.98 31.53 2.84
CA LEU A 149 -7.02 32.57 2.76
C LEU A 149 -8.08 32.43 3.86
N TYR A 150 -8.46 31.21 4.23
CA TYR A 150 -9.39 31.00 5.35
C TYR A 150 -8.77 31.46 6.68
N ILE A 151 -7.50 31.16 6.93
CA ILE A 151 -6.79 31.60 8.14
C ILE A 151 -6.68 33.14 8.19
N GLU A 152 -6.34 33.79 7.07
CA GLU A 152 -6.28 35.26 6.98
C GLU A 152 -7.65 35.91 7.27
N ASN A 153 -8.73 35.38 6.71
CA ASN A 153 -10.08 35.92 6.93
C ASN A 153 -10.56 35.73 8.38
N VAL A 154 -10.20 34.60 9.02
CA VAL A 154 -10.51 34.37 10.44
C VAL A 154 -9.73 35.35 11.32
N ASN A 155 -8.43 35.54 11.08
CA ASN A 155 -7.61 36.45 11.88
C ASN A 155 -7.94 37.93 11.66
N GLY A 156 -8.27 38.33 10.43
CA GLY A 156 -8.70 39.70 10.12
C GLY A 156 -10.08 40.08 10.67
N SER A 157 -10.89 39.10 11.07
CA SER A 157 -12.22 39.32 11.68
C SER A 157 -12.21 39.48 13.20
N VAL A 158 -11.04 39.35 13.84
CA VAL A 158 -10.85 39.51 15.30
C VAL A 158 -10.36 40.91 15.67
N ASP A 159 -9.86 41.68 14.69
CA ASP A 159 -9.27 43.01 14.87
C ASP A 159 -10.22 44.18 14.52
N ASP A 160 -11.50 43.90 14.21
CA ASP A 160 -12.58 44.89 14.01
C ASP A 160 -13.64 44.81 15.14
#